data_AF-A0A8S2Q762-F1
#
_entry.id   AF-A0A8S2Q762-F1
#
_cell.length_a   1.000
_cell.length_b   1.000
_cell.length_c   1.000
_cell.angle_alpha   90.00
_cell.angle_beta   90.00
_cell.angle_gamma   90.00
#
_symmetry.space_group_name_H-M   'P 1'
#
loop_
_entity.id
_entity.type
_entity.pdbx_description
1 polymer ?
#
loop_
_entity_poly.entity_id
_entity_poly.type
_entity_poly.pdbx_seq_one_letter_code
_entity_poly.pdbx_strand_id
1 'polypeptide(L)'
;MCSSRPITLFCDFHGHSRQKNFFFYGNDPRLHFLGPAIGRSTITKIFPKLFTGVPGFALQSCLFTMRKQKEGCARMVVWEEFKIDFAYTMEATYNGFDAGLYKGLQIQISTLQMIGHDFCQVLTRLGEHEYKTPETIIPMEDLFVTNENHSQEKRATNGDEKRRSSSAVSSSSSSSSSLLSLTDGDVH
;
A
#
# COMPACT_ATOMS: atom_id res chain seq x y z
N MET A 1 -20.71 38.76 11.31
CA MET A 1 -20.71 37.29 11.41
C MET A 1 -19.30 36.79 11.14
N CYS A 2 -18.79 35.83 11.91
CA CYS A 2 -17.53 35.17 11.57
C CYS A 2 -17.76 34.25 10.36
N SER A 3 -17.01 34.44 9.27
CA SER A 3 -17.15 33.60 8.08
C SER A 3 -16.42 32.29 8.30
N SER A 4 -17.13 31.25 8.76
CA SER A 4 -16.57 29.90 8.80
C SER A 4 -16.29 29.42 7.37
N ARG A 5 -15.07 28.93 7.14
CA ARG A 5 -14.71 28.26 5.89
C ARG A 5 -14.95 26.76 6.08
N PRO A 6 -15.73 26.08 5.21
CA PRO A 6 -15.91 24.63 5.32
C PRO A 6 -14.57 23.92 5.09
N ILE A 7 -14.34 22.83 5.83
CA ILE A 7 -13.15 21.99 5.65
C ILE A 7 -13.45 20.97 4.56
N THR A 8 -12.82 21.12 3.39
CA THR A 8 -12.99 20.20 2.26
C THR A 8 -12.28 18.86 2.49
N LEU A 9 -11.08 18.90 3.09
CA LEU A 9 -10.19 17.75 3.22
C LEU A 9 -9.37 17.83 4.51
N PHE A 10 -9.15 16.69 5.14
CA PHE A 10 -8.24 16.50 6.26
C PHE A 10 -7.18 15.44 5.91
N CYS A 11 -5.92 15.72 6.19
CA CYS A 11 -4.82 14.78 6.01
C CYS A 11 -3.85 14.84 7.18
N ASP A 12 -3.64 13.69 7.82
CA ASP A 12 -2.67 13.46 8.88
C ASP A 12 -1.41 12.83 8.27
N PHE A 13 -0.24 13.48 8.41
CA PHE A 13 0.99 13.11 7.70
C PHE A 13 1.93 12.27 8.58
N HIS A 14 2.20 11.03 8.15
CA HIS A 14 2.99 10.03 8.87
C HIS A 14 4.14 9.48 8.03
N GLY A 15 5.06 8.80 8.71
CA GLY A 15 6.19 8.11 8.11
C GLY A 15 6.17 6.61 8.42
N HIS A 16 6.28 5.78 7.39
CA HIS A 16 6.08 4.34 7.47
C HIS A 16 7.40 3.57 7.27
N SER A 17 7.84 2.85 8.31
CA SER A 17 9.18 2.23 8.37
C SER A 17 9.39 0.99 7.49
N ARG A 18 8.32 0.34 7.01
CA ARG A 18 8.39 -0.94 6.28
C ARG A 18 7.91 -0.86 4.83
N GLN A 19 6.71 -0.35 4.61
CA GLN A 19 6.14 -0.10 3.30
C GLN A 19 6.99 0.92 2.52
N LYS A 20 7.21 0.62 1.24
CA LYS A 20 7.87 1.51 0.27
C LYS A 20 6.86 2.46 -0.36
N ASN A 21 7.35 3.52 -1.00
CA ASN A 21 6.52 4.56 -1.64
C ASN A 21 5.63 5.32 -0.65
N PHE A 22 4.84 6.30 -1.11
CA PHE A 22 3.80 6.93 -0.29
C PHE A 22 2.40 6.50 -0.71
N PHE A 23 1.46 6.49 0.23
CA PHE A 23 0.10 5.99 0.05
C PHE A 23 -0.85 6.57 1.11
N PHE A 24 -2.15 6.33 0.93
CA PHE A 24 -3.18 6.86 1.83
C PHE A 24 -3.95 5.76 2.55
N TYR A 25 -4.24 6.00 3.82
CA TYR A 25 -5.34 5.33 4.50
C TYR A 25 -6.55 6.26 4.59
N GLY A 26 -7.71 5.78 4.18
CA GLY A 26 -8.98 6.51 4.24
C GLY A 26 -10.07 5.69 4.92
N ASN A 27 -11.32 6.07 4.65
CA ASN A 27 -12.51 5.48 5.26
C ASN A 27 -13.55 5.20 4.16
N ASP A 28 -13.81 3.93 3.83
CA ASP A 28 -14.91 3.55 2.93
C ASP A 28 -16.10 3.11 3.79
N PRO A 29 -17.23 3.85 3.82
CA PRO A 29 -18.37 3.51 4.66
C PRO A 29 -18.92 2.08 4.44
N ARG A 30 -18.70 1.49 3.25
CA ARG A 30 -19.10 0.10 2.97
C ARG A 30 -18.24 -0.94 3.72
N LEU A 31 -17.05 -0.54 4.16
CA LEU A 31 -16.04 -1.37 4.83
C LEU A 31 -15.91 -0.99 6.31
N HIS A 32 -17.03 -0.55 6.91
CA HIS A 32 -17.12 -0.17 8.31
C HIS A 32 -17.30 -1.39 9.23
N PHE A 33 -16.66 -1.37 10.41
CA PHE A 33 -16.55 -2.55 11.28
C PHE A 33 -17.85 -2.95 12.00
N LEU A 34 -18.85 -2.07 12.06
CA LEU A 34 -20.20 -2.39 12.52
C LEU A 34 -21.14 -2.82 11.38
N GLY A 35 -20.61 -3.01 10.17
CA GLY A 35 -21.38 -3.16 8.93
C GLY A 35 -21.47 -1.85 8.13
N PRO A 36 -21.92 -1.90 6.85
CA PRO A 36 -21.96 -0.75 5.96
C PRO A 36 -22.74 0.45 6.50
N ALA A 37 -22.11 1.62 6.53
CA ALA A 37 -22.76 2.87 6.92
C ALA A 37 -23.63 3.41 5.76
N ILE A 38 -24.89 2.99 5.74
CA ILE A 38 -25.90 3.37 4.74
C ILE A 38 -26.06 4.90 4.70
N GLY A 39 -26.17 5.47 3.50
CA GLY A 39 -26.37 6.90 3.28
C GLY A 39 -25.11 7.78 3.40
N ARG A 40 -23.94 7.23 3.78
CA ARG A 40 -22.66 7.95 3.68
C ARG A 40 -22.07 7.86 2.28
N SER A 41 -21.40 8.93 1.84
CA SER A 41 -20.80 9.03 0.52
C SER A 41 -19.65 8.05 0.31
N THR A 42 -19.51 7.47 -0.88
CA THR A 42 -18.42 6.54 -1.23
C THR A 42 -17.28 7.20 -2.02
N ILE A 43 -17.33 8.53 -2.18
CA ILE A 43 -16.31 9.33 -2.90
C ILE A 43 -14.92 9.32 -2.26
N THR A 44 -14.76 8.73 -1.07
CA THR A 44 -13.54 8.80 -0.26
C THR A 44 -12.28 8.22 -0.93
N LYS A 45 -12.41 7.56 -2.08
CA LYS A 45 -11.29 7.06 -2.90
C LYS A 45 -10.84 8.03 -4.01
N ILE A 46 -11.57 9.12 -4.28
CA ILE A 46 -11.27 10.05 -5.39
C ILE A 46 -9.90 10.71 -5.18
N PHE A 47 -9.66 11.36 -4.04
CA PHE A 47 -8.42 12.11 -3.82
C PHE A 47 -7.15 11.23 -3.94
N PRO A 48 -7.05 10.04 -3.31
CA PRO A 48 -5.93 9.11 -3.56
C PRO A 48 -5.79 8.67 -5.03
N LYS A 49 -6.89 8.49 -5.79
CA LYS A 49 -6.79 8.16 -7.22
C LYS A 49 -6.20 9.30 -8.05
N LEU A 50 -6.39 10.56 -7.67
CA LEU A 50 -5.80 11.72 -8.38
C LEU A 50 -4.25 11.78 -8.29
N PHE A 51 -3.63 10.99 -7.41
CA PHE A 51 -2.16 10.81 -7.37
C PHE A 51 -1.67 9.75 -8.37
N THR A 52 -2.53 9.13 -9.19
CA THR A 52 -2.11 8.16 -10.20
C THR A 52 -1.12 8.81 -11.17
N GLY A 53 0.07 8.20 -11.33
CA GLY A 53 1.18 8.74 -12.11
C GLY A 53 2.13 9.68 -11.35
N VAL A 54 1.81 10.08 -10.10
CA VAL A 54 2.74 10.86 -9.26
C VAL A 54 3.93 9.98 -8.85
N PRO A 55 5.20 10.44 -9.05
CA PRO A 55 6.38 9.66 -8.71
C PRO A 55 6.40 9.21 -7.25
N GLY A 56 6.56 7.91 -7.04
CA GLY A 56 6.61 7.32 -5.71
C GLY A 56 5.26 7.19 -5.01
N PHE A 57 4.11 7.38 -5.69
CA PHE A 57 2.80 6.99 -5.17
C PHE A 57 2.51 5.49 -5.39
N ALA A 58 1.85 4.84 -4.43
CA ALA A 58 1.43 3.44 -4.52
C ALA A 58 -0.07 3.27 -4.20
N LEU A 59 -0.92 3.39 -5.23
CA LEU A 59 -2.39 3.24 -5.11
C LEU A 59 -2.78 1.90 -4.49
N GLN A 60 -2.09 0.81 -4.86
CA GLN A 60 -2.30 -0.55 -4.34
C GLN A 60 -1.94 -0.72 -2.87
N SER A 61 -1.17 0.21 -2.28
CA SER A 61 -0.89 0.23 -0.83
C SER A 61 -1.95 1.01 -0.04
N CYS A 62 -2.89 1.69 -0.70
CA CYS A 62 -3.93 2.45 -0.04
C CYS A 62 -4.99 1.53 0.60
N LEU A 63 -5.44 1.85 1.82
CA LEU A 63 -6.41 1.04 2.56
C LEU A 63 -7.55 1.89 3.10
N PHE A 64 -8.79 1.47 2.83
CA PHE A 64 -10.01 2.19 3.23
C PHE A 64 -10.89 1.40 4.19
N THR A 65 -10.47 0.19 4.59
CA THR A 65 -11.18 -0.62 5.60
C THR A 65 -11.09 0.05 6.97
N MET A 66 -12.23 0.34 7.56
CA MET A 66 -12.33 0.99 8.86
C MET A 66 -12.35 -0.10 9.95
N ARG A 67 -11.32 -0.14 10.81
CA ARG A 67 -11.14 -1.20 11.81
C ARG A 67 -11.43 -0.65 13.21
N LYS A 68 -12.12 -1.43 14.05
CA LYS A 68 -12.45 -1.05 15.43
C LYS A 68 -11.22 -0.60 16.23
N GLN A 69 -10.09 -1.28 16.10
CA GLN A 69 -8.83 -0.94 16.79
C GLN A 69 -8.20 0.39 16.34
N LYS A 70 -8.83 1.09 15.39
CA LYS A 70 -8.43 2.40 14.87
C LYS A 70 -9.54 3.44 15.00
N GLU A 71 -10.66 3.15 15.68
CA GLU A 71 -11.80 4.08 15.81
C GLU A 71 -11.40 5.46 16.39
N GLY A 72 -10.44 5.50 17.33
CA GLY A 72 -9.89 6.74 17.88
C GLY A 72 -8.75 7.39 17.07
N CYS A 73 -8.45 6.98 15.84
CA CYS A 73 -7.43 7.66 15.03
C CYS A 73 -8.01 8.90 14.34
N ALA A 74 -7.17 9.91 14.08
CA ALA A 74 -7.62 11.23 13.61
C ALA A 74 -8.53 11.16 12.38
N ARG A 75 -8.17 10.37 11.36
CA ARG A 75 -9.02 10.23 10.15
C ARG A 75 -10.39 9.61 10.41
N MET A 76 -10.53 8.74 11.42
CA MET A 76 -11.80 8.08 11.77
C MET A 76 -12.70 9.07 12.52
N VAL A 77 -12.14 9.75 13.52
CA VAL A 77 -12.81 10.82 14.29
C VAL A 77 -13.27 11.95 13.37
N VAL A 78 -12.40 12.45 12.47
CA VAL A 78 -12.75 13.52 11.53
C VAL A 78 -13.84 13.10 10.55
N TRP A 79 -13.83 11.85 10.07
CA TRP A 79 -14.86 11.34 9.17
C TRP A 79 -16.21 11.10 9.85
N GLU A 80 -16.20 10.68 11.12
CA GLU A 80 -17.42 10.38 11.87
C GLU A 80 -18.02 11.61 12.54
N GLU A 81 -17.25 12.41 13.28
CA GLU A 81 -17.78 13.53 14.06
C GLU A 81 -18.01 14.79 13.20
N PHE A 82 -17.08 15.08 12.28
CA PHE A 82 -17.12 16.28 11.44
C PHE A 82 -17.72 16.02 10.05
N LYS A 83 -18.07 14.76 9.74
CA LYS A 83 -18.69 14.29 8.48
C LYS A 83 -17.89 14.65 7.22
N ILE A 84 -16.57 14.83 7.34
CA ILE A 84 -15.67 15.11 6.21
C ILE A 84 -15.30 13.79 5.51
N ASP A 85 -15.78 13.62 4.28
CA ASP A 85 -15.56 12.39 3.50
C ASP A 85 -14.08 12.21 3.09
N PHE A 86 -13.40 13.31 2.79
CA PHE A 86 -11.97 13.34 2.46
C PHE A 86 -11.11 13.44 3.72
N ALA A 87 -11.17 12.42 4.59
CA ALA A 87 -10.35 12.33 5.80
C ALA A 87 -9.32 11.19 5.66
N TYR A 88 -8.03 11.54 5.73
CA TYR A 88 -6.93 10.62 5.41
C TYR A 88 -5.81 10.61 6.44
N THR A 89 -5.08 9.49 6.48
CA THR A 89 -3.69 9.45 6.90
C THR A 89 -2.85 9.27 5.63
N MET A 90 -1.85 10.12 5.38
CA MET A 90 -0.84 9.87 4.35
C MET A 90 0.40 9.28 4.99
N GLU A 91 0.88 8.16 4.45
CA GLU A 91 2.05 7.44 4.94
C GLU A 91 3.17 7.61 3.90
N ALA A 92 4.25 8.30 4.25
CA ALA A 92 5.46 8.43 3.43
C ALA A 92 6.51 7.40 3.85
N THR A 93 7.19 6.74 2.92
CA THR A 93 8.15 5.68 3.27
C THR A 93 9.41 6.18 4.01
N TYR A 94 9.92 5.39 4.95
CA TYR A 94 11.31 5.44 5.41
C TYR A 94 12.17 4.28 4.88
N ASN A 95 11.62 3.41 4.03
CA ASN A 95 12.27 2.23 3.44
C ASN A 95 12.63 2.43 1.95
N GLY A 96 12.62 3.68 1.47
CA GLY A 96 12.85 4.04 0.08
C GLY A 96 11.76 3.59 -0.88
N PHE A 97 12.03 3.71 -2.18
CA PHE A 97 11.03 3.53 -3.24
C PHE A 97 11.31 2.27 -4.07
N ASP A 98 10.26 1.65 -4.60
CA ASP A 98 10.35 0.51 -5.54
C ASP A 98 9.61 0.73 -6.87
N ALA A 99 8.97 1.88 -7.04
CA ALA A 99 8.21 2.27 -8.23
C ALA A 99 8.50 3.73 -8.68
N GLY A 100 8.19 4.01 -9.94
CA GLY A 100 8.34 5.35 -10.54
C GLY A 100 9.79 5.85 -10.64
N LEU A 101 9.95 7.16 -10.82
CA LEU A 101 11.23 7.84 -10.99
C LEU A 101 12.22 7.62 -9.83
N TYR A 102 11.71 7.36 -8.62
CA TYR A 102 12.52 7.20 -7.42
C TYR A 102 12.92 5.74 -7.14
N LYS A 103 12.51 4.77 -7.97
CA LYS A 103 12.76 3.33 -7.76
C LYS A 103 14.22 3.03 -7.43
N GLY A 104 14.45 2.37 -6.29
CA GLY A 104 15.78 2.00 -5.80
C GLY A 104 16.48 3.09 -4.98
N LEU A 105 15.97 4.32 -4.96
CA LEU A 105 16.52 5.40 -4.15
C LEU A 105 16.02 5.33 -2.70
N GLN A 106 16.89 5.75 -1.78
CA GLN A 106 16.52 6.06 -0.40
C GLN A 106 15.81 7.41 -0.33
N ILE A 107 15.00 7.62 0.71
CA ILE A 107 14.26 8.87 0.87
C ILE A 107 15.18 10.03 1.23
N GLN A 108 14.94 11.18 0.60
CA GLN A 108 15.62 12.44 0.88
C GLN A 108 14.59 13.53 1.25
N ILE A 109 15.06 14.58 1.92
CA ILE A 109 14.22 15.76 2.25
C ILE A 109 13.65 16.39 0.98
N SER A 110 14.46 16.45 -0.09
CA SER A 110 14.04 16.88 -1.43
C SER A 110 12.87 16.06 -1.98
N THR A 111 12.89 14.74 -1.82
CA THR A 111 11.79 13.85 -2.24
C THR A 111 10.52 14.10 -1.43
N LEU A 112 10.63 14.31 -0.11
CA LEU A 112 9.48 14.67 0.74
C LEU A 112 8.89 16.03 0.35
N GLN A 113 9.74 17.02 0.01
CA GLN A 113 9.31 18.32 -0.49
C GLN A 113 8.57 18.20 -1.83
N MET A 114 9.04 17.36 -2.76
CA MET A 114 8.35 17.08 -4.02
C MET A 114 6.99 16.42 -3.78
N ILE A 115 6.89 15.43 -2.89
CA ILE A 115 5.60 14.79 -2.53
C ILE A 115 4.63 15.83 -1.94
N GLY A 116 5.11 16.75 -1.10
CA GLY A 116 4.29 17.85 -0.55
C GLY A 116 3.83 18.85 -1.62
N HIS A 117 4.69 19.17 -2.60
CA HIS A 117 4.32 19.99 -3.77
C HIS A 117 3.26 19.30 -4.63
N ASP A 118 3.43 18.01 -4.93
CA ASP A 118 2.50 17.24 -5.75
C ASP A 118 1.16 17.03 -5.03
N PHE A 119 1.16 16.90 -3.70
CA PHE A 119 -0.06 16.93 -2.87
C PHE A 119 -0.84 18.23 -3.05
N CYS A 120 -0.16 19.39 -3.02
CA CYS A 120 -0.80 20.68 -3.25
C CYS A 120 -1.36 20.79 -4.69
N GLN A 121 -0.65 20.28 -5.70
CA GLN A 121 -1.19 20.25 -7.07
C GLN A 121 -2.45 19.38 -7.18
N VAL A 122 -2.45 18.19 -6.58
CA VAL A 122 -3.60 17.28 -6.58
C VAL A 122 -4.78 17.87 -5.80
N LEU A 123 -4.51 18.62 -4.72
CA LEU A 123 -5.53 19.36 -3.97
C LEU A 123 -6.18 20.47 -4.83
N THR A 124 -5.42 21.16 -5.67
CA THR A 124 -5.98 22.12 -6.64
C THR A 124 -6.91 21.42 -7.63
N ARG A 125 -6.50 20.29 -8.22
CA ARG A 125 -7.34 19.50 -9.15
C ARG A 125 -8.64 19.01 -8.49
N LEU A 126 -8.58 18.64 -7.20
CA LEU A 126 -9.76 18.28 -6.40
C LEU A 126 -10.73 19.46 -6.24
N GLY A 127 -10.23 20.70 -6.20
CA GLY A 127 -11.05 21.92 -6.12
C GLY A 127 -11.57 22.41 -7.47
N GLU A 128 -10.84 22.15 -8.56
CA GLU A 128 -11.26 22.46 -9.95
C GLU A 128 -12.40 21.55 -10.41
N HIS A 129 -12.37 20.27 -10.00
CA HIS A 129 -13.46 19.33 -10.25
C HIS A 129 -14.51 19.41 -9.13
N GLU A 130 -15.65 20.03 -9.43
CA GLU A 130 -16.82 19.99 -8.56
C GLU A 130 -17.42 18.57 -8.51
N TYR A 131 -16.88 17.71 -7.64
CA TYR A 131 -17.47 16.41 -7.26
C TYR A 131 -18.75 16.61 -6.42
N LYS A 132 -19.73 17.31 -7.01
CA LYS A 132 -21.00 17.69 -6.38
C LYS A 132 -22.05 16.59 -6.56
N THR A 133 -22.69 16.28 -5.43
CA THR A 133 -23.93 15.48 -5.24
C THR A 133 -23.85 13.96 -5.50
N PRO A 134 -24.73 13.16 -4.87
CA PRO A 134 -24.69 11.69 -4.94
C PRO A 134 -25.09 11.08 -6.29
N GLU A 135 -25.59 11.90 -7.22
CA GLU A 135 -26.16 11.45 -8.50
C GLU A 135 -25.14 11.47 -9.65
N THR A 136 -24.02 12.20 -9.48
CA THR A 136 -22.88 12.12 -10.40
C THR A 136 -22.08 10.85 -10.10
N ILE A 137 -22.65 9.70 -10.46
CA ILE A 137 -21.86 8.51 -10.76
C ILE A 137 -21.03 8.89 -11.99
N ILE A 138 -19.82 9.43 -11.78
CA ILE A 138 -18.76 9.30 -12.76
C ILE A 138 -18.60 7.79 -12.94
N PRO A 139 -18.90 7.23 -14.13
CA PRO A 139 -18.79 5.80 -14.38
C PRO A 139 -17.43 5.34 -13.89
N MET A 140 -17.43 4.30 -13.05
CA MET A 140 -16.22 3.90 -12.33
C MET A 140 -15.07 3.74 -13.32
N GLU A 141 -15.35 3.13 -14.48
CA GLU A 141 -14.53 2.98 -15.70
C GLU A 141 -13.80 4.22 -16.24
N ASP A 142 -14.35 5.43 -16.18
CA ASP A 142 -13.70 6.64 -16.73
C ASP A 142 -12.41 7.02 -15.95
N LEU A 143 -12.23 6.44 -14.77
CA LEU A 143 -11.01 6.55 -13.96
C LEU A 143 -10.07 5.32 -14.06
N PHE A 144 -10.32 4.37 -14.98
CA PHE A 144 -9.55 3.13 -15.15
C PHE A 144 -9.01 2.97 -16.59
N VAL A 145 -8.19 3.91 -17.04
CA VAL A 145 -7.29 3.67 -18.19
C VAL A 145 -5.93 3.20 -17.69
N THR A 146 -5.88 1.94 -17.23
CA THR A 146 -4.63 1.18 -17.08
C THR A 146 -4.87 -0.26 -17.53
N ASN A 147 -4.29 -0.65 -18.67
CA ASN A 147 -4.39 -2.01 -19.21
C ASN A 147 -3.62 -3.02 -18.33
N GLU A 148 -4.33 -3.67 -17.41
CA GLU A 148 -3.92 -4.92 -16.77
C GLU A 148 -4.02 -6.08 -17.78
N ASN A 149 -2.98 -6.27 -18.60
CA ASN A 149 -2.79 -7.50 -19.36
C ASN A 149 -1.73 -8.36 -18.66
N HIS A 150 -2.13 -9.07 -17.59
CA HIS A 150 -1.29 -10.13 -17.03
C HIS A 150 -1.99 -11.50 -16.98
N SER A 151 -1.77 -12.23 -18.08
CA SER A 151 -1.32 -13.63 -18.09
C SER A 151 -1.73 -14.52 -16.91
N GLN A 152 -2.91 -15.15 -16.98
CA GLN A 152 -3.13 -16.45 -16.32
C GLN A 152 -3.96 -17.39 -17.22
N GLU A 153 -3.28 -18.30 -17.92
CA GLU A 153 -3.90 -19.54 -18.40
C GLU A 153 -3.19 -20.77 -17.82
N LYS A 154 -3.77 -21.23 -16.71
CA LYS A 154 -4.12 -22.62 -16.37
C LYS A 154 -3.05 -23.72 -16.42
N ARG A 155 -2.80 -24.25 -15.21
CA ARG A 155 -2.38 -25.62 -14.95
C ARG A 155 -3.55 -26.57 -15.24
N ALA A 156 -3.36 -27.56 -16.12
CA ALA A 156 -4.25 -28.70 -16.30
C ALA A 156 -3.44 -30.01 -16.38
N THR A 157 -4.08 -31.13 -16.04
CA THR A 157 -3.46 -32.42 -15.68
C THR A 157 -3.43 -33.44 -16.81
N ASN A 158 -2.46 -34.36 -16.78
CA ASN A 158 -2.47 -35.79 -17.20
C ASN A 158 -1.05 -36.34 -16.94
N GLY A 159 -0.77 -37.61 -16.62
CA GLY A 159 -1.59 -38.80 -16.32
C GLY A 159 -0.67 -39.92 -15.75
N ASP A 160 -1.23 -41.03 -15.28
CA ASP A 160 -0.51 -42.19 -14.69
C ASP A 160 0.54 -42.85 -15.62
N GLU A 161 1.62 -43.42 -15.03
CA GLU A 161 1.88 -44.87 -15.17
C GLU A 161 2.92 -45.46 -14.18
N LYS A 162 2.74 -46.76 -13.85
CA LYS A 162 3.56 -47.56 -12.92
C LYS A 162 4.73 -48.28 -13.60
N ARG A 163 5.86 -48.43 -12.88
CA ARG A 163 6.74 -49.64 -12.81
C ARG A 163 7.77 -49.48 -11.68
N ARG A 164 7.65 -50.21 -10.56
CA ARG A 164 8.14 -51.58 -10.27
C ARG A 164 9.62 -51.67 -9.80
N SER A 165 9.78 -51.97 -8.50
CA SER A 165 10.80 -52.86 -7.87
C SER A 165 12.31 -52.48 -7.98
N SER A 166 13.21 -52.76 -7.03
CA SER A 166 13.24 -53.75 -5.91
C SER A 166 14.32 -53.39 -4.84
N SER A 167 14.19 -53.97 -3.63
CA SER A 167 15.23 -54.47 -2.67
C SER A 167 16.73 -54.06 -2.77
N ALA A 168 17.57 -54.08 -1.72
CA ALA A 168 17.50 -54.19 -0.25
C ALA A 168 18.97 -54.27 0.28
N VAL A 169 19.22 -54.06 1.59
CA VAL A 169 20.42 -54.49 2.40
C VAL A 169 21.84 -54.06 1.90
N SER A 170 22.93 -53.95 2.69
CA SER A 170 23.19 -53.87 4.16
C SER A 170 24.65 -53.40 4.44
N SER A 171 24.92 -53.06 5.72
CA SER A 171 26.16 -53.37 6.49
C SER A 171 27.56 -52.77 6.17
N SER A 172 28.20 -52.26 7.25
CA SER A 172 29.66 -52.31 7.60
C SER A 172 30.71 -51.59 6.73
N SER A 173 31.84 -51.06 7.23
CA SER A 173 32.35 -50.84 8.61
C SER A 173 33.65 -49.99 8.66
N SER A 174 33.88 -49.30 9.79
CA SER A 174 35.18 -49.09 10.51
C SER A 174 36.36 -48.25 9.95
N SER A 175 37.01 -47.54 10.90
CA SER A 175 38.39 -47.01 10.94
C SER A 175 38.61 -45.59 10.34
N SER A 176 38.93 -44.54 11.13
CA SER A 176 40.21 -44.22 11.83
C SER A 176 41.35 -43.91 10.83
N SER A 177 42.14 -42.82 10.89
CA SER A 177 42.34 -41.73 11.88
C SER A 177 42.60 -40.39 11.10
N SER A 178 43.10 -39.23 11.58
CA SER A 178 43.76 -38.77 12.82
C SER A 178 43.49 -37.26 13.05
N LEU A 179 43.83 -36.75 14.25
CA LEU A 179 44.10 -35.33 14.54
C LEU A 179 45.53 -34.94 14.14
N LEU A 180 45.73 -33.70 13.69
CA LEU A 180 46.91 -32.88 14.06
C LEU A 180 46.55 -31.37 14.00
N SER A 181 46.67 -30.70 15.13
CA SER A 181 46.82 -29.24 15.27
C SER A 181 48.31 -28.88 15.40
N LEU A 182 48.62 -27.58 15.59
CA LEU A 182 49.94 -26.89 15.72
C LEU A 182 50.25 -26.05 14.45
N THR A 183 50.71 -24.79 14.49
CA THR A 183 51.05 -23.89 15.62
C THR A 183 51.07 -22.43 15.15
N ASP A 184 50.97 -21.49 16.10
CA ASP A 184 51.35 -20.09 15.91
C ASP A 184 52.84 -19.91 15.56
N GLY A 185 53.18 -18.78 14.93
CA GLY A 185 54.54 -18.36 14.64
C GLY A 185 54.64 -16.84 14.50
N ASP A 186 55.23 -16.20 15.50
CA ASP A 186 55.46 -14.75 15.60
C ASP A 186 56.58 -14.23 14.66
N VAL A 187 56.79 -12.91 14.72
CA VAL A 187 57.97 -12.13 14.30
C VAL A 187 57.98 -11.64 12.84
N HIS A 188 57.55 -10.40 12.61
CA HIS A 188 58.48 -9.28 12.75
C HIS A 188 57.83 -7.91 13.01
#